data_AF-X1BC20-F1
#
_entry.id   AF-X1BC20-F1
#
_cell.length_a   1.000
_cell.length_b   1.000
_cell.length_c   1.000
_cell.angle_alpha   90.00
_cell.angle_beta   90.00
_cell.angle_gamma   90.00
#
_symmetry.space_group_name_H-M   'P 1'
#
loop_
_entity.id
_entity.type
_entity.pdbx_description
1 polymer ?
#
loop_
_entity_poly.entity_id
_entity_poly.type
_entity_poly.pdbx_seq_one_letter_code
_entity_poly.pdbx_strand_id
1 'polypeptide(L)' 'MKITKVEAIELRLPEPEIIDKASGAQNSLIVKIYTDEGIIGIGEVDNTTEYVSPQLVPTQEVGD' A
#
# COMPACT_ATOMS: atom_id res chain seq x y z
N MET A 1 -8.55 -22.25 -8.52
CA MET A 1 -8.37 -20.92 -7.92
C MET A 1 -7.13 -20.22 -8.45
N LYS A 2 -7.29 -19.04 -9.04
CA LYS A 2 -6.23 -18.13 -9.50
C LYS A 2 -6.53 -16.71 -9.03
N ILE A 3 -5.49 -15.92 -8.79
CA ILE A 3 -5.61 -14.48 -8.52
C ILE A 3 -5.83 -13.75 -9.85
N THR A 4 -6.85 -12.89 -9.92
CA THR A 4 -7.24 -12.13 -11.12
C THR A 4 -6.93 -10.64 -11.01
N LYS A 5 -6.90 -10.10 -9.79
CA LYS A 5 -6.60 -8.69 -9.54
C LYS A 5 -5.98 -8.53 -8.15
N VAL A 6 -5.05 -7.60 -8.03
CA VAL A 6 -4.52 -7.12 -6.76
C VAL A 6 -4.69 -5.61 -6.72
N GLU A 7 -5.27 -5.09 -5.63
CA GLU A 7 -5.34 -3.65 -5.35
C GLU A 7 -4.54 -3.36 -4.08
N ALA A 8 -3.79 -2.26 -4.10
CA ALA A 8 -3.12 -1.71 -2.95
C ALA A 8 -3.78 -0.37 -2.60
N ILE A 9 -4.28 -0.26 -1.36
CA ILE A 9 -4.94 0.93 -0.84
C ILE A 9 -4.12 1.42 0.33
N GLU A 10 -3.52 2.59 0.16
CA GLU A 10 -2.78 3.22 1.24
C GLU A 10 -3.74 3.97 2.17
N LEU A 11 -3.75 3.58 3.43
CA LEU A 11 -4.46 4.28 4.49
C LEU A 11 -3.46 5.13 5.27
N ARG A 12 -3.68 6.45 5.29
CA ARG A 12 -2.87 7.41 6.04
C ARG A 12 -3.76 8.22 6.96
N LEU A 13 -3.33 8.37 8.22
CA LEU A 13 -3.90 9.41 9.07
C LEU A 13 -3.58 10.79 8.48
N PRO A 14 -4.53 11.74 8.52
CA PRO A 14 -4.25 13.13 8.16
C PRO A 14 -3.14 13.68 9.04
N GLU A 15 -2.14 14.36 8.46
CA GLU A 15 -1.01 14.92 9.22
C GLU A 15 -1.42 15.77 10.44
N PRO A 16 -2.48 16.61 10.37
CA PRO A 16 -2.91 17.40 11.53
C PRO A 16 -3.43 16.56 12.72
N GLU A 17 -3.80 15.30 12.49
CA GLU A 17 -4.32 14.38 13.50
C GLU A 17 -3.23 13.51 14.13
N ILE A 18 -1.99 13.59 13.62
CA ILE A 18 -0.84 12.86 14.16
C ILE A 18 -0.31 13.60 15.39
N ILE A 19 -0.76 13.18 16.56
CA ILE A 19 -0.34 13.75 17.86
C ILE A 19 1.09 13.30 18.22
N ASP A 20 1.47 12.06 17.85
CA ASP A 20 2.78 11.49 18.11
C ASP A 20 3.37 10.91 16.82
N LYS A 21 4.60 11.29 16.48
CA LYS A 21 5.32 10.86 15.27
C LYS A 21 6.07 9.55 15.54
N ALA A 22 6.19 8.68 14.52
CA ALA A 22 6.71 7.30 14.66
C ALA A 22 5.85 6.34 15.52
N SER A 23 4.55 6.58 15.62
CA SER A 23 3.58 5.61 16.14
C SER A 23 3.16 4.65 15.02
N GLY A 24 3.07 3.35 15.33
CA GLY A 24 2.71 2.30 14.35
C GLY A 24 1.32 2.45 13.73
N ALA A 25 0.45 3.30 14.27
CA ALA A 25 -0.91 3.49 13.77
C ALA A 25 -1.05 4.56 12.68
N GLN A 26 0.04 5.14 12.18
CA GLN A 26 -0.01 6.30 11.29
C GLN A 26 -0.37 5.97 9.85
N ASN A 27 0.02 4.79 9.39
CA ASN A 27 -0.23 4.33 8.05
C ASN A 27 -0.32 2.81 8.02
N SER A 28 -1.06 2.29 7.06
CA SER A 28 -1.15 0.87 6.77
C SER A 28 -1.45 0.69 5.28
N LEU A 29 -0.92 -0.38 4.69
CA LEU A 29 -1.24 -0.77 3.33
C LEU A 29 -2.24 -1.91 3.35
N ILE A 30 -3.44 -1.64 2.83
CA ILE A 30 -4.44 -2.68 2.63
C ILE A 30 -4.27 -3.29 1.26
N VAL A 31 -4.11 -4.61 1.22
CA VAL A 31 -4.03 -5.38 -0.01
C VAL A 31 -5.33 -6.15 -0.21
N LYS A 32 -6.01 -5.90 -1.33
CA LYS A 32 -7.20 -6.66 -1.73
C LYS A 32 -6.85 -7.57 -2.89
N ILE A 33 -7.12 -8.86 -2.72
CA ILE A 33 -6.85 -9.90 -3.71
C ILE A 33 -8.18 -10.45 -4.20
N TYR A 34 -8.37 -10.45 -5.51
CA TYR A 34 -9.55 -11.01 -6.17
C TYR A 34 -9.17 -12.31 -6.87
N THR A 35 -10.07 -13.28 -6.87
CA THR A 35 -9.88 -14.58 -7.53
C THR A 35 -10.85 -14.79 -8.69
N ASP A 36 -10.54 -15.76 -9.55
CA ASP A 36 -11.42 -16.23 -10.63
C ASP A 36 -12.66 -16.98 -10.11
N GLU A 37 -12.66 -17.39 -8.85
CA GLU A 37 -13.80 -18.02 -8.17
C GLU A 37 -14.69 -17.00 -7.43
N GLY A 38 -14.40 -15.70 -7.55
CA GLY A 38 -15.19 -14.63 -6.94
C GLY A 38 -14.88 -14.38 -5.45
N ILE A 39 -13.88 -15.05 -4.89
CA ILE A 39 -13.40 -14.81 -3.51
C ILE A 39 -12.57 -13.53 -3.48
N ILE A 40 -12.79 -12.72 -2.44
CA ILE A 40 -12.00 -11.52 -2.13
C ILE A 40 -11.27 -11.75 -0.81
N GLY A 41 -9.94 -11.72 -0.85
CA GLY A 41 -9.08 -11.70 0.33
C GLY A 41 -8.67 -10.27 0.67
N ILE A 42 -8.60 -9.95 1.97
CA ILE A 42 -8.12 -8.67 2.48
C ILE A 42 -6.97 -8.97 3.44
N GLY A 43 -5.82 -8.33 3.18
CA GLY A 43 -4.64 -8.40 4.03
C GLY A 43 -4.17 -7.00 4.42
N GLU A 44 -3.44 -6.94 5.52
CA GLU A 44 -2.86 -5.73 6.10
C GLU A 44 -1.33 -5.90 6.12
N VAL A 45 -0.62 -4.82 5.84
CA VAL A 45 0.84 -4.75 5.96
C VAL A 45 1.20 -3.48 6.74
N ASP A 46 1.79 -3.67 7.92
CA ASP A 46 2.39 -2.58 8.69
C ASP A 46 3.61 -2.03 7.92
N ASN A 47 3.50 -0.78 7.48
CA ASN A 47 4.56 -0.15 6.69
C ASN A 47 5.70 0.32 7.59
N THR A 48 6.92 -0.17 7.32
CA THR A 48 8.18 0.44 7.80
C THR A 48 9.00 1.08 6.68
N THR A 49 8.51 1.04 5.43
CA THR A 49 9.15 1.72 4.28
C THR A 49 8.09 2.22 3.32
N GLU A 50 8.40 3.29 2.59
CA GLU A 50 7.55 3.88 1.54
C GLU A 50 7.24 2.82 0.46
N TYR A 51 5.97 2.42 0.32
CA TYR A 51 5.54 1.50 -0.73
C TYR A 51 5.48 2.27 -2.05
N VAL A 52 6.52 2.14 -2.88
CA VAL A 52 6.51 2.65 -4.26
C VAL A 52 5.67 1.70 -5.10
N SER A 53 4.47 2.13 -5.50
CA SER A 53 3.69 1.44 -6.53
C SER A 53 4.56 1.24 -7.77
N PRO A 54 4.62 0.03 -8.38
CA PRO A 54 5.37 -0.19 -9.61
C PRO A 54 4.91 0.69 -10.80
N GLN A 55 3.71 1.29 -10.71
CA GLN A 55 3.22 2.26 -11.71
C GLN A 55 3.75 3.69 -11.51
N LEU A 56 4.43 3.98 -10.41
CA LEU A 56 4.84 5.33 -10.02
C LEU A 56 6.34 5.45 -9.74
N VAL A 57 7.18 4.57 -10.28
CA VAL A 57 8.62 4.85 -10.31
C VAL A 57 8.82 6.03 -11.26
N PRO A 58 9.21 7.23 -10.81
CA PRO A 58 9.71 8.23 -11.75
C PRO A 58 10.94 7.59 -12.37
N THR A 59 11.02 7.57 -13.69
CA THR A 59 12.28 7.29 -14.39
C THR A 59 13.30 8.28 -13.86
N GLN A 60 14.15 7.82 -12.95
CA GLN A 60 15.28 8.61 -12.48
C GLN A 60 16.22 8.69 -13.68
N GLU A 61 16.22 9.84 -14.36
CA GLU A 61 17.23 10.12 -15.38
C GLU A 61 18.59 10.04 -14.71
N VAL A 62 19.38 9.05 -15.14
CA VAL A 62 20.78 8.95 -14.79
C VAL A 62 21.49 10.04 -15.59
N GLY A 63 21.79 11.15 -14.93
CA GLY A 63 22.71 12.15 -15.48
C GLY A 63 24.12 11.58 -15.58
N ASP A 64 24.81 11.97 -16.66
CA ASP A 64 26.14 11.51 -17.10
C ASP A 64 27.24 11.49 -16.01
#